data_AF-A0A4U7JDP5-F1
#
_entry.id   AF-A0A4U7JDP5-F1
#
_cell.length_a   1.000
_cell.length_b   1.000
_cell.length_c   1.000
_cell.angle_alpha   90.00
_cell.angle_beta   90.00
_cell.angle_gamma   90.00
#
_symmetry.space_group_name_H-M   'P 1'
#
loop_
_entity.id
_entity.type
_entity.pdbx_description
1 polymer ?
#
loop_
_entity_poly.entity_id
_entity_poly.type
_entity_poly.pdbx_seq_one_letter_code
_entity_poly.pdbx_strand_id
1 'polypeptide(L)'
;MNGQDIPLPDPNAQGPHTVLGGKISSKTGEVYRQSATFPEGSWPTANGQNVPLSEVHWTDHCTPQYHTNPHQHIFTYEWENGGGWLRGEPTKLR
;
A
#
# COMPACT_ATOMS: atom_id res chain seq x y z
N MET A 1 -0.87 -1.20 -13.47
CA MET A 1 -1.27 -2.59 -13.83
C MET A 1 -2.01 -3.19 -12.64
N ASN A 2 -3.09 -3.94 -12.87
CA ASN A 2 -3.97 -4.61 -11.88
C ASN A 2 -4.80 -3.73 -10.93
N GLY A 3 -5.15 -2.49 -11.31
CA GLY A 3 -6.17 -1.68 -10.60
C GLY A 3 -5.86 -1.37 -9.13
N GLN A 4 -4.66 -1.69 -8.64
CA GLN A 4 -4.20 -1.32 -7.31
C GLN A 4 -3.53 0.04 -7.41
N ASP A 5 -4.22 1.02 -6.83
CA ASP A 5 -3.73 2.37 -6.66
C ASP A 5 -2.64 2.34 -5.56
N ILE A 6 -1.40 2.02 -5.97
CA ILE A 6 -0.23 2.02 -5.08
C ILE A 6 0.07 3.49 -4.76
N PRO A 7 0.14 3.90 -3.48
CA PRO A 7 0.53 5.26 -3.13
C PRO A 7 1.88 5.61 -3.76
N LEU A 8 2.05 6.86 -4.18
CA LEU A 8 3.31 7.32 -4.77
C LEU A 8 4.31 7.71 -3.67
N PRO A 9 5.62 7.44 -3.86
CA PRO A 9 6.64 7.98 -2.97
C PRO A 9 6.69 9.51 -3.08
N ASP A 10 7.16 10.19 -2.04
CA ASP A 10 7.46 11.62 -2.09
C ASP A 10 8.69 11.84 -3.00
N PRO A 11 8.55 12.59 -4.11
CA PRO A 11 9.66 12.80 -5.06
C PRO A 11 10.85 13.57 -4.45
N ASN A 12 10.66 14.25 -3.32
CA ASN A 12 11.70 15.01 -2.64
C ASN A 12 12.33 14.26 -1.47
N ALA A 13 11.80 13.09 -1.09
CA ALA A 13 12.33 12.32 0.02
C ALA A 13 13.70 11.72 -0.34
N GLN A 14 14.64 11.81 0.62
CA GLN A 14 15.94 11.16 0.54
C GLN A 14 15.92 9.96 1.50
N GLY A 15 16.08 8.75 0.96
CA GLY A 15 16.05 7.50 1.74
C GLY A 15 14.64 6.99 2.09
N PRO A 16 14.53 6.09 3.09
CA PRO A 16 13.24 5.58 3.58
C PRO A 16 12.34 6.70 4.05
N HIS A 17 11.06 6.63 3.69
CA HIS A 17 10.09 7.62 4.11
C HIS A 17 8.68 7.03 4.17
N THR A 18 7.80 7.74 4.87
CA THR A 18 6.38 7.41 4.93
C THR A 18 5.58 8.57 4.36
N VAL A 19 4.66 8.28 3.44
CA VAL A 19 3.71 9.25 2.91
C VAL A 19 2.38 9.10 3.63
N LEU A 20 1.77 10.21 4.05
CA LEU A 20 0.39 10.26 4.56
C LEU A 20 -0.55 10.71 3.44
N GLY A 21 -1.72 10.08 3.35
CA GLY A 21 -2.68 10.44 2.31
C GLY A 21 -4.11 9.99 2.59
N GLY A 22 -4.97 10.28 1.63
CA GLY A 22 -6.33 9.76 1.54
C GLY A 22 -6.50 8.91 0.29
N LYS A 23 -7.40 7.94 0.32
CA LYS A 23 -7.79 7.15 -0.85
C LYS A 23 -9.28 6.95 -0.89
N ILE A 24 -9.83 6.87 -2.10
CA ILE A 24 -11.23 6.54 -2.30
C ILE A 24 -11.36 5.02 -2.26
N SER A 25 -12.21 4.53 -1.37
CA SER A 25 -12.56 3.11 -1.30
C SER A 25 -13.23 2.68 -2.60
N SER A 26 -12.66 1.70 -3.30
CA SER A 26 -13.31 1.10 -4.47
C SER A 26 -14.58 0.32 -4.11
N LYS A 27 -14.80 0.03 -2.83
CA LYS A 27 -16.01 -0.66 -2.33
C LYS A 27 -17.14 0.29 -2.00
N THR A 28 -16.84 1.42 -1.34
CA THR A 28 -17.85 2.33 -0.77
C THR A 28 -17.88 3.70 -1.45
N GLY A 29 -16.84 4.06 -2.20
CA GLY A 29 -16.68 5.40 -2.77
C GLY A 29 -16.25 6.47 -1.76
N GLU A 30 -16.06 6.10 -0.49
CA GLU A 30 -15.71 7.03 0.58
C GLU A 30 -14.20 7.22 0.73
N VAL A 31 -13.80 8.41 1.19
CA VAL A 31 -12.39 8.73 1.46
C VAL A 31 -11.97 8.15 2.80
N TYR A 32 -10.86 7.43 2.82
CA TYR A 32 -10.21 6.95 4.05
C TYR A 32 -8.77 7.43 4.15
N ARG A 33 -8.28 7.54 5.39
CA ARG A 33 -6.87 7.87 5.67
C ARG A 33 -5.99 6.64 5.51
N GLN A 34 -4.87 6.82 4.83
CA GLN A 34 -3.83 5.80 4.66
C GLN A 34 -2.43 6.37 4.87
N SER A 35 -1.47 5.50 5.12
CA SER A 35 -0.04 5.81 5.03
C SER A 35 0.71 4.71 4.31
N ALA A 36 1.76 5.06 3.55
CA ALA A 36 2.59 4.08 2.84
C ALA A 36 4.07 4.28 3.20
N THR A 37 4.73 3.19 3.56
CA THR A 37 6.15 3.22 3.96
C THR A 37 7.02 2.69 2.83
N PHE A 38 7.94 3.50 2.34
CA PHE A 38 8.86 3.14 1.26
C PHE A 38 10.23 2.74 1.83
N PRO A 39 10.84 1.66 1.29
CA PRO A 39 12.19 1.27 1.70
C PRO A 39 13.25 2.17 1.06
N GLU A 40 14.48 2.04 1.56
CA GLU A 40 15.68 2.42 0.79
C GLU A 40 16.06 1.28 -0.16
N GLY A 41 16.61 1.61 -1.34
CA GLY A 41 17.30 0.65 -2.21
C GLY A 41 16.53 0.17 -3.45
N SER A 42 17.05 -0.89 -4.07
CA SER A 42 16.74 -1.35 -5.43
C SER A 42 15.74 -2.51 -5.48
N TRP A 43 14.57 -2.33 -4.88
CA TRP A 43 13.46 -3.25 -5.11
C TRP A 43 12.93 -3.09 -6.54
N PRO A 44 12.34 -4.14 -7.16
CA PRO A 44 11.75 -4.01 -8.48
C PRO A 44 10.71 -2.89 -8.54
N THR A 45 10.81 -1.97 -9.48
CA THR A 45 9.78 -0.93 -9.60
C THR A 45 8.51 -1.47 -10.24
N ALA A 46 7.34 -0.99 -9.85
CA ALA A 46 6.10 -1.19 -10.60
C ALA A 46 5.89 0.00 -11.53
N ASN A 47 5.95 -0.20 -12.86
CA ASN A 47 5.82 0.87 -13.87
C ASN A 47 6.80 2.05 -13.65
N GLY A 48 8.03 1.76 -13.24
CA GLY A 48 9.06 2.79 -12.99
C GLY A 48 8.93 3.51 -11.64
N GLN A 49 8.01 3.10 -10.77
CA GLN A 49 7.83 3.66 -9.44
C GLN A 49 8.18 2.67 -8.34
N ASN A 50 8.72 3.18 -7.23
CA ASN A 50 8.98 2.37 -6.05
C ASN A 50 7.66 1.84 -5.48
N VAL A 51 7.69 0.60 -5.00
CA VAL A 51 6.56 -0.02 -4.29
C VAL A 51 6.81 0.08 -2.79
N PRO A 52 5.81 0.48 -1.98
CA PRO A 52 5.99 0.57 -0.53
C PRO A 52 6.13 -0.82 0.09
N LEU A 53 6.80 -0.91 1.24
CA LEU A 53 6.83 -2.11 2.08
C LEU A 53 5.42 -2.50 2.55
N SER A 54 4.64 -1.51 2.97
CA SER A 54 3.23 -1.68 3.31
C SER A 54 2.44 -0.39 3.15
N GLU A 55 1.14 -0.54 2.90
CA GLU A 55 0.16 0.52 3.11
C GLU A 55 -0.67 0.20 4.36
N VAL A 56 -0.87 1.20 5.21
CA VAL A 56 -1.67 1.12 6.43
C VAL A 56 -2.96 1.88 6.17
N HIS A 57 -4.07 1.23 6.45
CA HIS A 57 -5.40 1.79 6.42
C HIS A 57 -5.85 2.08 7.85
N TRP A 58 -6.12 3.36 8.13
CA TRP A 58 -6.43 3.86 9.48
C TRP A 58 -7.93 3.85 9.79
N THR A 59 -8.77 3.54 8.80
CA THR A 59 -10.21 3.39 8.95
C THR A 59 -10.68 2.08 8.32
N ASP A 60 -11.90 1.65 8.65
CA ASP A 60 -12.53 0.42 8.14
C ASP A 60 -13.13 0.57 6.72
N HIS A 61 -12.86 1.69 6.05
CA HIS A 61 -13.43 2.04 4.74
C HIS A 61 -14.97 2.05 4.74
N CYS A 62 -15.57 2.31 5.90
CA CYS A 62 -17.01 2.22 6.16
C CYS A 62 -17.56 0.80 5.94
N THR A 63 -16.71 -0.20 6.19
CA THR A 63 -17.03 -1.63 6.10
C THR A 63 -16.49 -2.41 7.31
N PRO A 64 -16.88 -2.06 8.54
CA PRO A 64 -16.36 -2.66 9.79
C PRO A 64 -16.51 -4.19 9.86
N GLN A 65 -17.48 -4.75 9.13
CA GLN A 65 -17.72 -6.19 9.05
C GLN A 65 -16.76 -6.94 8.11
N TYR A 66 -16.03 -6.25 7.24
CA TYR A 66 -15.12 -6.83 6.24
C TYR A 66 -13.66 -6.41 6.42
N HIS A 67 -13.37 -5.41 7.25
CA HIS A 67 -12.02 -4.89 7.47
C HIS A 67 -11.75 -4.63 8.94
N THR A 68 -10.66 -5.19 9.46
CA THR A 68 -10.16 -4.89 10.80
C THR A 68 -9.49 -3.52 10.79
N ASN A 69 -9.63 -2.69 11.83
CA ASN A 69 -9.04 -1.37 11.84
C ASN A 69 -8.25 -1.10 13.13
N PRO A 70 -7.04 -0.49 13.06
CA PRO A 70 -6.20 -0.28 11.87
C PRO A 70 -5.64 -1.60 11.32
N HIS A 71 -5.46 -1.65 9.99
CA HIS A 71 -4.81 -2.78 9.32
C HIS A 71 -3.78 -2.30 8.30
N GLN A 72 -2.89 -3.20 7.89
CA GLN A 72 -1.94 -2.98 6.83
C GLN A 72 -2.03 -4.05 5.75
N HIS A 73 -1.60 -3.69 4.55
CA HIS A 73 -1.33 -4.57 3.44
C HIS A 73 0.17 -4.52 3.13
N ILE A 74 0.84 -5.64 3.33
CA ILE A 74 2.28 -5.79 3.05
C ILE A 74 2.44 -6.12 1.57
N PHE A 75 3.37 -5.47 0.89
CA PHE A 75 3.72 -5.80 -0.48
C PHE A 75 4.90 -6.77 -0.51
N THR A 76 4.78 -7.82 -1.32
CA THR A 76 5.83 -8.81 -1.52
C THR A 76 6.07 -8.97 -3.02
N TYR A 77 7.33 -9.08 -3.42
CA TYR A 77 7.67 -9.42 -4.80
C TYR A 77 7.86 -10.93 -4.91
N GLU A 78 7.01 -11.59 -5.71
CA GLU A 78 7.22 -12.99 -6.09
C GLU A 78 8.18 -13.03 -7.26
N TRP A 79 9.29 -13.73 -7.09
CA TRP A 79 10.34 -13.84 -8.11
C TRP A 79 10.06 -14.96 -9.13
N GLU A 80 9.20 -15.91 -8.80
CA GLU A 80 8.89 -17.07 -9.63
C GLU A 80 7.83 -16.74 -10.70
N ASN A 81 7.73 -17.59 -11.74
CA ASN A 81 6.70 -17.53 -12.79
C ASN A 81 6.49 -16.17 -13.49
N GLY A 82 7.58 -15.46 -13.78
CA GLY A 82 7.53 -14.20 -14.55
C GLY A 82 7.58 -12.94 -13.71
N GLY A 83 7.64 -13.07 -12.37
CA GLY A 83 7.83 -11.94 -11.48
C GLY A 83 6.57 -11.11 -11.28
N GLY A 84 6.31 -10.65 -10.05
CA GLY A 84 5.15 -9.82 -9.81
C GLY A 84 5.08 -9.24 -8.41
N TRP A 85 4.54 -8.03 -8.33
CA TRP A 85 4.16 -7.44 -7.06
C TRP A 85 2.82 -7.99 -6.61
N LEU A 86 2.81 -8.57 -5.42
CA LEU A 86 1.60 -8.94 -4.71
C LEU A 86 1.35 -7.99 -3.55
N ARG A 87 0.06 -7.72 -3.33
CA ARG A 87 -0.43 -6.99 -2.17
C ARG A 87 -1.12 -7.98 -1.24
N GLY A 88 -0.57 -8.16 -0.06
CA GLY A 88 -1.10 -9.10 0.94
C GLY A 88 -2.49 -8.73 1.43
N GLU A 89 -3.15 -9.69 2.09
CA GLU A 89 -4.45 -9.50 2.74
C GLU A 89 -4.37 -8.54 3.96
N PRO A 90 -5.52 -7.98 4.41
CA PRO A 90 -5.57 -7.14 5.60
C PRO A 90 -4.95 -7.84 6.81
N THR A 91 -3.92 -7.23 7.40
CA THR A 91 -3.28 -7.71 8.63
C THR A 91 -3.42 -6.66 9.73
N LYS A 92 -3.90 -7.04 10.92
CA LYS A 92 -3.99 -6.11 12.07
C LYS A 92 -2.61 -5.55 12.41
N LEU A 93 -2.55 -4.26 12.75
CA LEU A 93 -1.37 -3.72 13.40
C LEU A 93 -1.23 -4.41 14.78
N ARG A 94 -0.04 -4.93 15.09
CA ARG A 94 0.29 -5.54 16.38
C ARG A 94 0.75 -4.50 17.37
#